data_AF-A0A6M3M554-F1
#
_entry.id   AF-A0A6M3M554-F1
#
_cell.length_a   1.000
_cell.length_b   1.000
_cell.length_c   1.000
_cell.angle_alpha   90.00
_cell.angle_beta   90.00
_cell.angle_gamma   90.00
#
_symmetry.space_group_name_H-M   'P 1'
#
loop_
_entity.id
_entity.type
_entity.pdbx_description
1 polymer ?
#
loop_
_entity_poly.entity_id
_entity_poly.type
_entity_poly.pdbx_seq_one_letter_code
_entity_poly.pdbx_strand_id
1 'polypeptide(L)'
;MADFAKIVIASDGAQVLIFKDNGDDGPEVVFMTELHGVTLRMGMGYEDDEDEDAETKRDRAFAESAAGQADAIRKVARNAVKEPSP
;
A
#
# COMPACT_ATOMS: atom_id res chain seq x y z
N MET A 1 -8.11 -7.01 -19.13
CA MET A 1 -7.05 -6.22 -18.47
C MET A 1 -7.00 -6.66 -17.03
N ALA A 2 -5.83 -6.95 -16.48
CA ALA A 2 -5.70 -7.08 -15.04
C ALA A 2 -5.80 -5.69 -14.41
N ASP A 3 -6.54 -5.54 -13.31
CA ASP A 3 -6.65 -4.26 -12.61
C ASP A 3 -5.26 -3.83 -12.10
N PHE A 4 -4.86 -2.58 -12.37
CA PHE A 4 -3.57 -2.06 -11.93
C PHE A 4 -3.67 -1.24 -10.63
N ALA A 5 -4.87 -0.76 -10.28
CA ALA A 5 -5.12 0.07 -9.12
C ALA A 5 -6.52 -0.18 -8.56
N LYS A 6 -6.69 0.02 -7.25
CA LYS A 6 -7.97 -0.02 -6.55
C LYS A 6 -8.00 0.96 -5.39
N ILE A 7 -9.19 1.44 -5.06
CA ILE A 7 -9.43 2.22 -3.85
C ILE A 7 -10.07 1.31 -2.81
N VAL A 8 -9.49 1.25 -1.62
CA VAL A 8 -10.04 0.53 -0.48
C VAL A 8 -10.43 1.55 0.59
N ILE A 9 -11.65 1.42 1.10
CA ILE A 9 -12.16 2.25 2.19
C ILE A 9 -11.73 1.62 3.52
N ALA A 10 -10.99 2.38 4.32
CA ALA A 10 -10.62 1.98 5.67
C ALA A 10 -11.82 2.14 6.64
N SER A 11 -11.72 1.55 7.82
CA SER A 11 -12.75 1.58 8.88
C SER A 11 -13.07 2.99 9.39
N ASP A 12 -12.15 3.94 9.22
CA ASP A 12 -12.36 5.36 9.54
C ASP A 12 -13.03 6.15 8.40
N GLY A 13 -13.43 5.47 7.32
CA GLY A 13 -14.06 6.05 6.14
C GLY A 13 -13.10 6.69 5.15
N ALA A 14 -11.80 6.71 5.44
CA ALA A 14 -10.81 7.27 4.54
C ALA A 14 -10.47 6.31 3.40
N GLN A 15 -10.04 6.90 2.28
CA GLN A 15 -9.61 6.16 1.10
C GLN A 15 -8.12 5.84 1.20
N VAL A 16 -7.77 4.60 0.83
CA VAL A 16 -6.40 4.18 0.57
C VAL A 16 -6.34 3.74 -0.88
N LEU A 17 -5.53 4.43 -1.68
CA LEU A 17 -5.22 4.01 -3.04
C LEU A 17 -4.16 2.90 -2.96
N ILE A 18 -4.43 1.80 -3.64
CA ILE A 18 -3.53 0.66 -3.75
C ILE A 18 -3.28 0.44 -5.22
N PHE A 19 -2.03 0.36 -5.65
CA PHE A 19 -1.69 0.14 -7.06
C PHE A 19 -0.41 -0.66 -7.21
N LYS A 20 -0.32 -1.34 -8.36
CA LYS A 20 0.88 -2.04 -8.80
C LYS A 20 1.81 -1.03 -9.46
N ASP A 21 3.08 -1.08 -9.09
CA ASP A 21 4.13 -0.26 -9.68
C ASP A 21 5.36 -1.14 -9.98
N ASN A 22 6.33 -0.57 -10.69
CA ASN A 22 7.67 -1.12 -10.85
C ASN A 22 8.64 -0.07 -10.32
N GLY A 23 8.99 -0.19 -9.04
CA GLY A 23 9.94 0.69 -8.38
C GLY A 23 11.37 0.46 -8.86
N ASP A 24 12.33 1.13 -8.22
CA ASP A 24 13.74 1.07 -8.60
C ASP A 24 14.34 -0.35 -8.49
N ASP A 25 13.84 -1.14 -7.52
CA ASP A 25 14.32 -2.50 -7.23
C ASP A 25 13.44 -3.60 -7.86
N GLY A 26 12.38 -3.24 -8.59
CA GLY A 26 11.49 -4.20 -9.27
C GLY A 26 9.99 -4.04 -8.93
N PRO A 27 9.18 -5.10 -9.17
CA PRO A 27 7.74 -5.06 -8.96
C PRO A 27 7.36 -4.72 -7.50
N GLU A 28 6.46 -3.76 -7.32
CA GLU A 28 5.98 -3.36 -5.98
C GLU A 28 4.46 -3.16 -5.91
N VAL A 29 3.90 -3.32 -4.70
CA VAL A 29 2.54 -2.83 -4.37
C VAL A 29 2.68 -1.58 -3.54
N VAL A 30 2.06 -0.49 -3.99
CA VAL A 30 2.07 0.80 -3.32
C VAL A 30 0.74 1.04 -2.62
N PHE A 31 0.82 1.44 -1.36
CA PHE A 31 -0.29 1.94 -0.57
C PHE A 31 -0.12 3.44 -0.34
N MET A 32 -1.15 4.21 -0.65
CA MET A 32 -1.13 5.66 -0.54
C MET A 32 -2.37 6.19 0.17
N THR A 33 -2.17 7.09 1.14
CA THR A 33 -3.25 7.79 1.83
C THR A 33 -2.80 9.20 2.22
N GLU A 34 -3.77 10.10 2.38
CA GLU A 34 -3.53 11.46 2.85
C GLU A 34 -4.13 11.65 4.25
N LEU A 35 -3.41 12.38 5.10
CA LEU A 35 -3.89 12.80 6.41
C LEU A 35 -3.35 14.19 6.76
N HIS A 36 -4.23 15.15 7.01
CA HIS A 36 -3.89 16.54 7.38
C HIS A 36 -2.89 17.22 6.41
N GLY A 37 -3.04 16.98 5.11
CA GLY A 37 -2.13 17.53 4.08
C GLY A 37 -0.79 16.81 3.96
N VAL A 38 -0.56 15.74 4.74
CA VAL A 38 0.59 14.85 4.61
C VAL A 38 0.20 13.61 3.81
N THR A 39 0.92 13.33 2.74
CA THR A 39 0.76 12.08 1.98
C THR A 39 1.71 11.03 2.52
N LEU A 40 1.17 9.90 2.95
CA LEU A 40 1.95 8.70 3.24
C LEU A 40 1.91 7.79 2.02
N ARG A 41 3.10 7.44 1.50
CA ARG A 41 3.31 6.41 0.48
C ARG A 41 4.14 5.29 1.11
N MET A 42 3.67 4.05 1.02
CA MET A 42 4.44 2.86 1.42
C MET A 42 4.46 1.86 0.27
N GLY A 43 5.65 1.51 -0.19
CA GLY A 43 5.89 0.48 -1.19
C GLY A 43 6.27 -0.84 -0.54
N MET A 44 5.73 -1.94 -1.06
CA MET A 44 6.15 -3.31 -0.74
C MET A 44 6.77 -3.91 -2.00
N GLY A 45 8.09 -4.00 -2.05
CA GLY A 45 8.83 -4.61 -3.15
C GLY A 45 8.83 -6.13 -3.08
N TYR A 46 8.89 -6.77 -4.26
CA TYR A 46 8.95 -8.21 -4.41
C TYR A 46 10.16 -8.59 -5.26
N GLU A 47 10.83 -9.68 -4.88
CA GLU A 47 11.97 -10.25 -5.58
C GLU A 47 11.61 -11.66 -6.08
N ASP A 48 12.29 -12.09 -7.15
CA ASP A 48 12.21 -13.46 -7.63
C ASP A 48 12.77 -14.43 -6.58
N ASP A 49 12.21 -15.63 -6.48
CA ASP A 49 12.84 -16.76 -5.79
C ASP A 49 12.75 -18.04 -6.64
N GLU A 50 13.20 -19.17 -6.09
CA GLU A 50 13.23 -20.45 -6.80
C GLU A 50 11.84 -20.94 -7.20
N ASP A 51 10.79 -20.50 -6.52
CA ASP A 51 9.43 -21.03 -6.63
C ASP A 51 8.49 -20.11 -7.42
N GLU A 52 8.71 -18.78 -7.37
CA GLU A 52 7.78 -17.81 -7.94
C GLU A 52 8.46 -16.47 -8.34
N ASP A 53 8.04 -15.90 -9.47
CA ASP A 53 8.50 -14.60 -9.94
C ASP A 53 7.90 -13.42 -9.13
N ALA A 54 8.63 -12.31 -9.11
CA ALA A 54 8.28 -11.09 -8.36
C ALA A 54 6.94 -10.50 -8.81
N GLU A 55 6.63 -10.55 -10.11
CA GLU A 55 5.39 -10.00 -10.65
C GLU A 55 4.15 -10.77 -10.16
N THR A 56 4.25 -12.09 -10.11
CA THR A 56 3.18 -12.97 -9.62
C THR A 56 2.95 -12.75 -8.12
N LYS A 57 4.02 -12.60 -7.33
CA LYS A 57 3.92 -12.25 -5.91
C LYS A 57 3.24 -10.90 -5.70
N ARG A 58 3.66 -9.87 -6.46
CA ARG A 58 3.04 -8.54 -6.44
C ARG A 58 1.56 -8.62 -6.80
N ASP A 59 1.22 -9.32 -7.87
CA ASP A 59 -0.15 -9.42 -8.37
C ASP A 59 -1.07 -10.15 -7.38
N ARG A 60 -0.57 -11.21 -6.72
CA ARG A 60 -1.29 -11.89 -5.62
C ARG A 60 -1.50 -10.95 -4.44
N ALA A 61 -0.45 -10.28 -3.97
CA ALA A 61 -0.55 -9.35 -2.84
C ALA A 61 -1.49 -8.17 -3.15
N PHE A 62 -1.46 -7.66 -4.37
CA PHE A 62 -2.40 -6.65 -4.85
C PHE A 62 -3.82 -7.19 -4.81
N ALA A 63 -4.09 -8.39 -5.34
CA ALA A 63 -5.41 -8.99 -5.32
C ALA A 63 -5.95 -9.18 -3.89
N GLU A 64 -5.11 -9.66 -2.97
CA GLU A 64 -5.44 -9.91 -1.56
C GLU A 64 -5.58 -8.64 -0.71
N SER A 65 -5.09 -7.50 -1.19
CA SER A 65 -5.14 -6.25 -0.42
C SER A 65 -6.58 -5.81 -0.12
N ALA A 66 -6.91 -5.67 1.15
CA ALA A 66 -8.27 -5.44 1.65
C ALA A 66 -8.30 -4.36 2.75
N ALA A 67 -9.49 -4.16 3.33
CA ALA A 67 -9.73 -3.13 4.36
C ALA A 67 -8.77 -3.24 5.55
N GLY A 68 -8.37 -4.45 5.94
CA GLY A 68 -7.42 -4.66 7.04
C GLY A 68 -6.03 -4.05 6.78
N GLN A 69 -5.48 -4.17 5.57
CA GLN A 69 -4.25 -3.45 5.22
C GLN A 69 -4.50 -1.94 5.19
N ALA A 70 -5.60 -1.48 4.59
CA ALA A 70 -5.93 -0.05 4.55
C ALA A 70 -5.98 0.58 5.96
N ASP A 71 -6.57 -0.13 6.94
CA ASP A 71 -6.59 0.28 8.34
C ASP A 71 -5.19 0.39 8.97
N ALA A 72 -4.30 -0.56 8.65
CA ALA A 72 -2.92 -0.54 9.12
C ALA A 72 -2.17 0.69 8.56
N ILE A 73 -2.29 0.96 7.26
CA ILE A 73 -1.69 2.15 6.62
C ILE A 73 -2.20 3.43 7.28
N ARG A 74 -3.52 3.53 7.50
CA ARG A 74 -4.16 4.68 8.16
C ARG A 74 -3.66 4.87 9.60
N LYS A 75 -3.42 3.78 10.32
CA LYS A 75 -2.82 3.83 11.67
C LYS A 75 -1.39 4.36 11.63
N VAL A 76 -0.57 3.92 10.67
CA VAL A 76 0.80 4.43 10.48
C VAL A 76 0.77 5.93 10.15
N ALA A 77 -0.07 6.35 9.20
CA ALA A 77 -0.22 7.76 8.84
C ALA A 77 -0.58 8.64 10.04
N ARG A 78 -1.55 8.19 10.87
CA ARG A 78 -1.91 8.88 12.12
C ARG A 78 -0.77 8.99 13.11
N ASN A 79 0.07 7.96 13.22
CA ASN A 79 1.21 8.00 14.14
C ASN A 79 2.32 8.91 13.62
N ALA A 80 2.52 8.99 12.29
CA ALA A 80 3.53 9.85 11.68
C ALA A 80 3.21 11.34 11.81
N VAL A 81 1.93 11.72 11.85
CA VAL A 81 1.49 13.11 11.98
C VAL A 81 1.20 13.54 13.42
N LYS A 82 1.24 12.64 14.40
CA LYS A 82 1.18 13.02 15.82
C LYS A 82 2.50 13.68 16.18
N GLU A 83 2.46 15.00 16.42
CA GLU A 83 3.60 15.75 16.98
C GLU A 83 4.14 15.03 18.22
N PRO A 84 5.48 14.99 18.45
CA PRO A 84 5.98 14.68 19.77
C PRO A 84 5.42 15.73 20.72
N SER A 85 4.67 15.30 21.74
CA SER A 85 4.14 16.21 22.75
C SER A 85 5.28 17.09 23.29
N PRO A 86 5.07 18.42 23.43
CA PRO A 86 6.08 19.33 23.96
C PRO A 86 6.49 18.99 25.40
#